data_AF-A0AAU4KUY2-F1
#
_entry.id   AF-A0AAU4KUY2-F1
#
_cell.length_a   1.000
_cell.length_b   1.000
_cell.length_c   1.000
_cell.angle_alpha   90.00
_cell.angle_beta   90.00
_cell.angle_gamma   90.00
#
_symmetry.space_group_name_H-M   'P 1'
#
loop_
_entity.id
_entity.type
_entity.pdbx_description
1 polymer ?
#
loop_
_entity_poly.entity_id
_entity_poly.type
_entity_poly.pdbx_seq_one_letter_code
_entity_poly.pdbx_strand_id
1 'polypeptide(L)'
;MLLVETVRKTGLDQAIMITGHLCALLRGGLVSPSPREVFLQLVHGVADGNFDELPDLYGEVTDVRHPMAAQESEPLTSRRALQEHFTVPPEARESLPKRRVVEVVVHETADPEVIVAEFAYEFTLPDDSTAKVPCVFVMRVRDGQIIESRDYIDPIRTYTARGDLDRLIASLRKDVSSRP
;
A
#
# COMPACT_ATOMS: atom_id res chain seq x y z
N MET A 1 55.33 31.72 -16.11
CA MET A 1 54.15 32.61 -16.18
C MET A 1 53.18 32.01 -17.19
N LEU A 2 52.14 31.36 -16.64
CA LEU A 2 50.86 30.98 -17.22
C LEU A 2 50.81 30.56 -18.70
N LEU A 3 50.97 29.27 -19.02
CA LEU A 3 50.12 28.54 -19.99
C LEU A 3 50.41 27.03 -20.12
N VAL A 4 50.71 26.27 -19.04
CA VAL A 4 50.84 24.79 -19.17
C VAL A 4 50.21 24.00 -17.99
N GLU A 5 49.61 24.66 -17.00
CA GLU A 5 49.10 23.99 -15.79
C GLU A 5 47.56 23.90 -15.68
N THR A 6 46.81 24.24 -16.73
CA THR A 6 45.33 24.32 -16.64
C THR A 6 44.59 23.17 -17.33
N VAL A 7 45.26 22.27 -18.07
CA VAL A 7 44.55 21.23 -18.87
C VAL A 7 44.65 19.80 -18.28
N ARG A 8 45.39 19.59 -17.17
CA ARG A 8 45.53 18.25 -16.54
C ARG A 8 44.59 17.95 -15.37
N LYS A 9 43.65 18.85 -15.01
CA LYS A 9 42.80 18.67 -13.82
C LYS A 9 41.29 18.58 -14.06
N THR A 10 40.81 18.64 -15.30
CA THR A 10 39.35 18.66 -15.56
C THR A 10 38.85 17.58 -16.52
N GLY A 11 39.73 16.75 -17.09
CA GLY A 11 39.35 15.76 -18.11
C GLY A 11 39.31 14.28 -17.66
N LEU A 12 39.89 13.94 -16.51
CA LEU A 12 39.93 12.53 -16.04
C LEU A 12 38.80 12.19 -15.06
N ASP A 13 38.34 13.16 -14.26
CA ASP A 13 37.30 12.92 -13.25
C ASP A 13 35.90 12.75 -13.86
N GLN A 14 35.59 13.37 -15.00
CA GLN A 14 34.30 13.15 -15.66
C GLN A 14 34.22 11.81 -16.39
N ALA A 15 35.31 11.32 -16.98
CA ALA A 15 35.31 10.01 -17.65
C ALA A 15 35.21 8.85 -16.65
N ILE A 16 35.83 8.97 -15.48
CA ILE A 16 35.74 7.97 -14.40
C ILE A 16 34.34 7.99 -13.76
N MET A 17 33.71 9.15 -13.60
CA MET A 17 32.34 9.27 -13.08
C MET A 17 31.28 8.69 -14.02
N ILE A 18 31.45 8.82 -15.35
CA ILE A 18 30.52 8.23 -16.33
C ILE A 18 30.69 6.71 -16.40
N THR A 19 31.91 6.19 -16.22
CA THR A 19 32.17 4.74 -16.21
C THR A 19 31.74 4.08 -14.88
N GLY A 20 31.84 4.81 -13.75
CA GLY A 20 31.40 4.36 -12.43
C GLY A 20 29.88 4.31 -12.26
N HIS A 21 29.14 5.33 -12.73
CA HIS A 21 27.67 5.32 -12.70
C HIS A 21 27.08 4.25 -13.63
N LEU A 22 27.71 3.99 -14.78
CA LEU A 22 27.25 2.94 -15.69
C LEU A 22 27.60 1.53 -15.15
N CYS A 23 28.69 1.34 -14.40
CA CYS A 23 29.02 0.06 -13.78
C CYS A 23 28.15 -0.28 -12.55
N ALA A 24 27.66 0.72 -11.80
CA ALA A 24 26.73 0.49 -10.69
C ALA A 24 25.33 0.06 -11.19
N LEU A 25 24.89 0.60 -12.33
CA LEU A 25 23.64 0.22 -12.99
C LEU A 25 23.69 -1.16 -13.68
N LEU A 26 24.88 -1.75 -13.85
CA LEU A 26 25.07 -3.04 -14.53
C LEU A 26 25.49 -4.19 -13.59
N ARG A 27 25.57 -3.96 -12.27
CA ARG A 27 25.95 -4.98 -11.27
C ARG A 27 24.93 -5.25 -10.16
N GLY A 28 23.81 -4.54 -10.14
CA GLY A 28 22.59 -4.99 -9.47
C GLY A 28 21.53 -5.08 -10.55
N GLY A 29 21.13 -6.29 -10.96
CA GLY A 29 19.81 -6.41 -11.58
C GLY A 29 18.83 -5.71 -10.63
N LEU A 30 17.96 -4.84 -11.14
CA LEU A 30 16.92 -4.21 -10.33
C LEU A 30 16.16 -5.35 -9.63
N VAL A 31 16.49 -5.60 -8.36
CA VAL A 31 15.82 -6.63 -7.57
C VAL A 31 14.47 -6.01 -7.27
N SER A 32 13.42 -6.51 -7.92
CA SER A 32 12.07 -6.12 -7.60
C SER A 32 11.82 -6.33 -6.10
N PRO A 33 11.09 -5.43 -5.43
CA PRO A 33 10.75 -5.61 -4.02
C PRO A 33 10.14 -6.98 -3.76
N SER A 34 10.53 -7.59 -2.64
CA SER A 34 9.93 -8.83 -2.17
C SER A 34 8.45 -8.63 -1.80
N PRO A 35 7.63 -9.71 -1.78
CA PRO A 35 6.23 -9.59 -1.34
C PRO A 35 6.06 -8.92 0.02
N ARG A 36 6.97 -9.19 0.96
CA ARG A 36 7.00 -8.56 2.29
C ARG A 36 7.22 -7.04 2.21
N GLU A 37 8.16 -6.60 1.38
CA GLU A 37 8.43 -5.17 1.20
C GLU A 37 7.25 -4.45 0.53
N VAL A 38 6.64 -5.05 -0.49
CA VAL A 38 5.44 -4.50 -1.15
C VAL A 38 4.26 -4.41 -0.17
N PHE A 39 4.04 -5.44 0.65
CA PHE A 39 3.02 -5.39 1.70
C PHE A 39 3.26 -4.24 2.68
N LEU A 40 4.49 -4.10 3.18
CA LEU A 40 4.83 -3.03 4.13
C LEU A 40 4.63 -1.64 3.49
N GLN A 41 5.05 -1.44 2.24
CA GLN A 41 4.80 -0.21 1.51
C GLN A 41 3.30 0.10 1.41
N LEU A 42 2.48 -0.89 1.07
CA LEU A 42 1.03 -0.73 0.98
C LEU A 42 0.42 -0.30 2.32
N VAL A 43 0.64 -1.07 3.40
CA VAL A 43 -0.05 -0.79 4.67
C VAL A 43 0.43 0.50 5.34
N HIS A 44 1.72 0.83 5.19
CA HIS A 44 2.24 2.12 5.66
C HIS A 44 1.73 3.28 4.81
N GLY A 45 1.70 3.17 3.48
CA GLY A 45 1.14 4.21 2.62
C GLY A 45 -0.36 4.44 2.90
N VAL A 46 -1.12 3.38 3.18
CA VAL A 46 -2.51 3.49 3.66
C VAL A 46 -2.58 4.17 5.02
N ALA A 47 -1.69 3.87 5.96
CA ALA A 47 -1.69 4.49 7.29
C ALA A 47 -1.31 5.97 7.25
N ASP A 48 -0.33 6.32 6.42
CA ASP A 48 0.24 7.66 6.28
C ASP A 48 -0.62 8.57 5.38
N GLY A 49 -1.60 8.00 4.67
CA GLY A 49 -2.50 8.74 3.78
C GLY A 49 -1.93 9.03 2.40
N ASN A 50 -0.88 8.32 1.99
CA ASN A 50 -0.19 8.46 0.72
C ASN A 50 -0.93 7.75 -0.42
N PHE A 51 -2.24 7.98 -0.54
CA PHE A 51 -3.13 7.21 -1.41
C PHE A 51 -2.80 7.33 -2.90
N ASP A 52 -2.23 8.46 -3.32
CA ASP A 52 -1.95 8.76 -4.72
C ASP A 52 -0.88 7.81 -5.31
N GLU A 53 0.02 7.28 -4.48
CA GLU A 53 1.12 6.38 -4.88
C GLU A 53 0.73 4.89 -4.82
N LEU A 54 -0.29 4.55 -4.03
CA LEU A 54 -0.66 3.15 -3.77
C LEU A 54 -1.04 2.34 -5.02
N PRO A 55 -1.72 2.91 -6.04
CA PRO A 55 -2.05 2.15 -7.24
C PRO A 55 -0.81 1.60 -7.98
N ASP A 56 0.34 2.25 -7.87
CA ASP A 56 1.57 1.84 -8.56
C ASP A 56 2.18 0.55 -7.96
N LEU A 57 1.77 0.18 -6.74
CA LEU A 57 2.10 -1.11 -6.13
C LEU A 57 1.38 -2.29 -6.79
N TYR A 58 0.38 -2.04 -7.63
CA TYR A 58 -0.45 -3.06 -8.25
C TYR A 58 -0.07 -3.30 -9.72
N GLY A 59 -0.23 -4.55 -10.16
CA GLY A 59 -0.10 -4.91 -11.57
C GLY A 59 -1.19 -4.25 -12.44
N GLU A 60 -0.99 -4.23 -13.76
CA GLU A 60 -2.02 -3.72 -14.69
C GLU A 60 -3.31 -4.53 -14.63
N VAL A 61 -3.17 -5.85 -14.48
CA VAL A 61 -4.25 -6.81 -14.28
C VAL A 61 -4.17 -7.33 -12.85
N THR A 62 -5.28 -7.28 -12.14
CA THR A 62 -5.36 -7.66 -10.72
C THR A 62 -6.58 -8.52 -10.41
N ASP A 63 -6.58 -9.11 -9.22
CA ASP A 63 -7.77 -9.65 -8.55
C ASP A 63 -7.72 -9.26 -7.07
N VAL A 64 -8.16 -8.05 -6.73
CA VAL A 64 -8.20 -7.54 -5.35
C VAL A 64 -9.63 -7.61 -4.83
N ARG A 65 -9.79 -8.29 -3.69
CA ARG A 65 -11.10 -8.54 -3.09
C ARG A 65 -11.12 -8.09 -1.63
N HIS A 66 -12.29 -7.65 -1.18
CA HIS A 66 -12.57 -7.29 0.21
C HIS A 66 -13.66 -8.22 0.76
N PRO A 67 -13.34 -9.47 1.16
CA PRO A 67 -14.36 -10.47 1.48
C PRO A 67 -15.26 -10.11 2.67
N MET A 68 -14.82 -9.18 3.52
CA MET A 68 -15.54 -8.69 4.69
C MET A 68 -16.07 -7.26 4.52
N ALA A 69 -16.10 -6.73 3.29
CA ALA A 69 -16.70 -5.43 3.03
C ALA A 69 -18.16 -5.41 3.50
N ALA A 70 -18.57 -4.31 4.14
CA ALA A 70 -19.92 -4.16 4.67
C ALA A 70 -21.00 -4.19 3.58
N GLN A 71 -20.65 -3.79 2.36
CA GLN A 71 -21.46 -3.94 1.15
C GLN A 71 -20.70 -4.85 0.19
N GLU A 72 -21.43 -5.69 -0.54
CA GLU A 72 -20.84 -6.51 -1.59
C GLU A 72 -20.13 -5.61 -2.60
N SER A 73 -18.86 -5.92 -2.86
CA SER A 73 -18.04 -5.22 -3.83
C SER A 73 -17.50 -6.21 -4.85
N GLU A 74 -17.63 -5.87 -6.13
CA GLU A 74 -16.95 -6.61 -7.19
C GLU A 74 -15.42 -6.55 -6.98
N PRO A 75 -14.68 -7.59 -7.41
CA PRO A 75 -13.23 -7.55 -7.41
C PRO A 75 -12.70 -6.35 -8.20
N LEU A 76 -11.64 -5.73 -7.69
CA LEU A 76 -10.92 -4.71 -8.44
C LEU A 76 -9.91 -5.41 -9.34
N THR A 77 -10.11 -5.28 -10.66
CA THR A 77 -9.43 -6.11 -11.67
C THR A 77 -8.37 -5.39 -12.50
N SER A 78 -8.10 -4.11 -12.21
CA SER A 78 -7.08 -3.33 -12.93
C SER A 78 -6.49 -2.23 -12.06
N ARG A 79 -5.27 -1.78 -12.37
CA ARG A 79 -4.67 -0.61 -11.69
C ARG A 79 -5.58 0.61 -11.74
N ARG A 80 -6.29 0.85 -12.85
CA ARG A 80 -7.27 1.94 -12.96
C ARG A 80 -8.40 1.82 -11.92
N ALA A 81 -8.94 0.61 -11.72
CA ALA A 81 -9.95 0.40 -10.68
C ALA A 81 -9.37 0.66 -9.27
N LEU A 82 -8.09 0.33 -9.04
CA LEU A 82 -7.39 0.66 -7.79
C LEU A 82 -7.17 2.18 -7.63
N GLN A 83 -6.85 2.91 -8.70
CA GLN A 83 -6.77 4.38 -8.67
C GLN A 83 -8.10 5.01 -8.24
N GLU A 84 -9.20 4.55 -8.82
CA GLU A 84 -10.55 4.99 -8.45
C GLU A 84 -10.86 4.63 -6.99
N HIS A 85 -10.49 3.42 -6.54
CA HIS A 85 -10.68 2.95 -5.17
C HIS A 85 -9.92 3.78 -4.13
N PHE A 86 -8.68 4.18 -4.42
CA PHE A 86 -7.85 4.99 -3.52
C PHE A 86 -8.11 6.49 -3.61
N THR A 87 -8.98 6.94 -4.52
CA THR A 87 -9.29 8.36 -4.65
C THR A 87 -10.01 8.88 -3.40
N VAL A 88 -9.31 9.70 -2.63
CA VAL A 88 -9.88 10.47 -1.52
C VAL A 88 -10.01 11.94 -1.93
N PRO A 89 -11.21 12.54 -1.84
CA PRO A 89 -11.41 13.96 -2.13
C PRO A 89 -10.48 14.85 -1.29
N PRO A 90 -9.85 15.89 -1.85
CA PRO A 90 -8.91 16.75 -1.13
C PRO A 90 -9.46 17.29 0.19
N GLU A 91 -10.72 17.70 0.21
CA GLU A 91 -11.43 18.23 1.38
C GLU A 91 -11.64 17.19 2.49
N ALA A 92 -11.57 15.90 2.17
CA ALA A 92 -11.71 14.82 3.13
C ALA A 92 -10.36 14.31 3.66
N ARG A 93 -9.22 14.69 3.05
CA ARG A 93 -7.90 14.16 3.44
C ARG A 93 -7.52 14.54 4.87
N GLU A 94 -7.77 15.79 5.27
CA GLU A 94 -7.44 16.30 6.61
C GLU A 94 -8.34 15.72 7.71
N SER A 95 -9.54 15.25 7.36
CA SER A 95 -10.50 14.68 8.30
C SER A 95 -10.39 13.16 8.46
N LEU A 96 -9.48 12.52 7.72
CA LEU A 96 -9.24 11.08 7.87
C LEU A 96 -8.72 10.77 9.28
N PRO A 97 -9.31 9.77 9.97
CA PRO A 97 -8.82 9.32 11.26
C PRO A 97 -7.35 8.89 11.17
N LYS A 98 -6.51 9.46 12.05
CA LYS A 98 -5.11 9.08 12.16
C LYS A 98 -5.00 7.62 12.54
N ARG A 99 -4.13 6.88 11.86
CA ARG A 99 -3.86 5.47 12.16
C ARG A 99 -2.39 5.16 11.93
N ARG A 100 -1.90 4.09 12.57
CA ARG A 100 -0.60 3.49 12.31
C ARG A 100 -0.72 1.98 12.16
N VAL A 101 0.27 1.37 11.52
CA VAL A 101 0.37 -0.10 11.41
C VAL A 101 1.09 -0.64 12.65
N VAL A 102 0.51 -1.65 13.30
CA VAL A 102 1.09 -2.32 14.48
C VAL A 102 0.95 -3.83 14.37
N GLU A 103 1.71 -4.55 15.20
CA GLU A 103 1.59 -6.02 15.37
C GLU A 103 1.76 -6.82 14.07
N VAL A 104 2.63 -6.33 13.19
CA VAL A 104 2.89 -6.97 11.88
C VAL A 104 3.59 -8.31 12.05
N VAL A 105 2.95 -9.36 11.54
CA VAL A 105 3.52 -10.69 11.35
C VAL A 105 3.31 -11.08 9.89
N VAL A 106 4.39 -11.44 9.19
CA VAL A 106 4.32 -11.89 7.79
C VAL A 106 4.79 -13.33 7.73
N HIS A 107 3.93 -14.19 7.19
CA HIS A 107 4.19 -15.60 6.94
C HIS A 107 4.51 -15.81 5.46
N GLU A 108 5.73 -16.28 5.20
CA GLU A 108 6.10 -16.78 3.88
C GLU A 108 5.43 -18.13 3.63
N THR A 109 5.06 -18.40 2.38
CA THR A 109 4.46 -19.67 1.99
C THR A 109 5.43 -20.50 1.14
N ALA A 110 5.02 -21.72 0.76
CA ALA A 110 5.80 -22.53 -0.17
C ALA A 110 5.86 -21.94 -1.59
N ASP A 111 4.92 -21.06 -1.94
CA ASP A 111 4.97 -20.24 -3.15
C ASP A 111 5.63 -18.90 -2.80
N PRO A 112 6.82 -18.58 -3.35
CA PRO A 112 7.56 -17.38 -2.98
C PRO A 112 6.88 -16.08 -3.40
N GLU A 113 5.88 -16.13 -4.29
CA GLU A 113 5.07 -14.96 -4.64
C GLU A 113 3.95 -14.69 -3.62
N VAL A 114 3.65 -15.64 -2.74
CA VAL A 114 2.48 -15.58 -1.85
C VAL A 114 2.88 -15.44 -0.40
N ILE A 115 2.25 -14.48 0.28
CA ILE A 115 2.36 -14.26 1.72
C ILE A 115 0.99 -14.24 2.39
N VAL A 116 0.99 -14.53 3.69
CA VAL A 116 -0.12 -14.23 4.60
C VAL A 116 0.40 -13.23 5.63
N ALA A 117 -0.20 -12.05 5.70
CA ALA A 117 0.19 -11.01 6.65
C ALA A 117 -0.92 -10.78 7.68
N GLU A 118 -0.59 -10.90 8.96
CA GLU A 118 -1.44 -10.53 10.08
C GLU A 118 -0.94 -9.20 10.66
N PHE A 119 -1.83 -8.24 10.88
CA PHE A 119 -1.46 -6.94 11.44
C PHE A 119 -2.70 -6.24 12.02
N ALA A 120 -2.51 -5.07 12.60
CA ALA A 120 -3.61 -4.18 12.93
C ALA A 120 -3.35 -2.75 12.47
N TYR A 121 -4.43 -2.06 12.06
CA TYR A 121 -4.45 -0.60 12.07
C TYR A 121 -4.86 -0.14 13.46
N GLU A 122 -4.01 0.65 14.10
CA GLU A 122 -4.34 1.31 15.36
C GLU A 122 -4.72 2.76 15.10
N PHE A 123 -5.99 3.07 15.28
CA PHE A 123 -6.57 4.39 15.11
C PHE A 123 -6.41 5.22 16.38
N THR A 124 -6.16 6.52 16.21
CA THR A 124 -6.28 7.52 17.29
C THR A 124 -7.68 8.11 17.25
N LEU A 125 -8.40 8.03 18.37
CA LEU A 125 -9.76 8.54 18.53
C LEU A 125 -9.75 10.02 18.98
N PRO A 126 -10.89 10.73 18.90
CA PRO A 126 -10.96 12.15 19.28
C PRO A 126 -10.62 12.45 20.75
N ASP A 127 -10.69 11.46 21.63
CA ASP A 127 -10.36 11.55 23.05
C ASP A 127 -8.91 11.10 23.36
N ASP A 128 -8.06 11.01 22.33
CA ASP A 128 -6.68 10.50 22.36
C ASP A 128 -6.53 9.03 22.76
N SER A 129 -7.63 8.30 22.96
CA SER A 129 -7.57 6.84 23.12
C SER A 129 -7.34 6.15 21.78
N THR A 130 -7.00 4.85 21.81
CA THR A 130 -6.68 4.08 20.61
C THR A 130 -7.64 2.92 20.38
N ALA A 131 -8.01 2.68 19.12
CA ALA A 131 -8.79 1.51 18.71
C ALA A 131 -8.02 0.67 17.69
N LYS A 132 -7.91 -0.64 17.93
CA LYS A 132 -7.25 -1.59 17.02
C LYS A 132 -8.26 -2.28 16.11
N VAL A 133 -7.98 -2.23 14.81
CA VAL A 133 -8.68 -2.95 13.76
C VAL A 133 -7.76 -4.06 13.26
N PRO A 134 -8.02 -5.34 13.59
CA PRO A 134 -7.22 -6.46 13.13
C PRO A 134 -7.48 -6.72 11.64
N CYS A 135 -6.41 -7.13 10.95
CA CYS A 135 -6.38 -7.36 9.52
C CYS A 135 -5.61 -8.65 9.20
N VAL A 136 -6.07 -9.39 8.20
CA VAL A 136 -5.30 -10.46 7.56
C VAL A 136 -5.33 -10.25 6.06
N PHE A 137 -4.17 -10.09 5.44
CA PHE A 137 -4.03 -9.96 3.99
C PHE A 137 -3.41 -11.22 3.43
N VAL A 138 -4.04 -11.81 2.41
CA VAL A 138 -3.46 -12.90 1.62
C VAL A 138 -3.13 -12.35 0.25
N MET A 139 -1.83 -12.19 -0.02
CA MET A 139 -1.34 -11.44 -1.18
C MET A 139 -0.49 -12.29 -2.09
N ARG A 140 -0.67 -12.14 -3.40
CA ARG A 140 0.28 -12.59 -4.42
C ARG A 140 0.97 -11.38 -5.03
N VAL A 141 2.29 -11.37 -4.95
CA VAL A 141 3.15 -10.34 -5.50
C VAL A 141 4.10 -10.97 -6.50
N ARG A 142 4.11 -10.45 -7.72
CA ARG A 142 5.00 -10.88 -8.80
C ARG A 142 5.74 -9.67 -9.34
N ASP A 143 7.05 -9.80 -9.53
CA ASP A 143 7.92 -8.73 -10.04
C ASP A 143 7.80 -7.40 -9.26
N GLY A 144 7.49 -7.47 -7.96
CA GLY A 144 7.31 -6.31 -7.09
C GLY A 144 5.94 -5.65 -7.19
N GLN A 145 4.97 -6.29 -7.84
CA GLN A 145 3.61 -5.78 -8.00
C GLN A 145 2.57 -6.76 -7.44
N ILE A 146 1.57 -6.23 -6.75
CA ILE A 146 0.41 -6.98 -6.26
C ILE A 146 -0.45 -7.36 -7.46
N ILE A 147 -0.63 -8.66 -7.69
CA ILE A 147 -1.52 -9.18 -8.75
C ILE A 147 -2.78 -9.82 -8.18
N GLU A 148 -2.76 -10.29 -6.93
CA GLU A 148 -3.94 -10.77 -6.22
C GLU A 148 -3.89 -10.33 -4.76
N SER A 149 -5.02 -9.92 -4.20
CA SER A 149 -5.13 -9.68 -2.76
C SER A 149 -6.51 -10.05 -2.24
N ARG A 150 -6.57 -10.62 -1.04
CA ARG A 150 -7.80 -10.76 -0.25
C ARG A 150 -7.58 -10.09 1.09
N ASP A 151 -8.31 -9.00 1.28
CA ASP A 151 -8.13 -8.11 2.41
C ASP A 151 -9.23 -8.38 3.43
N TYR A 152 -8.91 -9.14 4.46
CA TYR A 152 -9.81 -9.42 5.58
C TYR A 152 -9.60 -8.36 6.64
N ILE A 153 -10.53 -7.42 6.74
CA ILE A 153 -10.50 -6.32 7.71
C ILE A 153 -11.79 -6.39 8.52
N ASP A 154 -11.71 -6.30 9.86
CA ASP A 154 -12.89 -6.27 10.71
C ASP A 154 -13.75 -5.03 10.39
N PRO A 155 -14.94 -5.19 9.77
CA PRO A 155 -15.73 -4.04 9.35
C PRO A 155 -16.32 -3.32 10.55
N ILE A 156 -16.78 -4.04 11.58
CA ILE A 156 -17.42 -3.42 12.76
C ILE A 156 -16.40 -2.50 13.45
N ARG A 157 -15.20 -3.01 13.75
CA ARG A 157 -14.15 -2.21 14.38
C ARG A 157 -13.69 -1.06 13.49
N THR A 158 -13.64 -1.26 12.17
CA THR A 158 -13.30 -0.19 11.22
C THR A 158 -14.30 0.96 11.30
N TYR A 159 -15.60 0.68 11.20
CA TYR A 159 -16.64 1.71 11.25
C TYR A 159 -16.71 2.36 12.64
N THR A 160 -16.52 1.62 13.73
CA THR A 160 -16.42 2.19 15.08
C THR A 160 -15.23 3.13 15.21
N ALA A 161 -14.04 2.71 14.78
CA ALA A 161 -12.81 3.51 14.89
C ALA A 161 -12.85 4.79 14.03
N ARG A 162 -13.64 4.79 12.95
CA ARG A 162 -13.86 5.97 12.10
C ARG A 162 -14.99 6.89 12.58
N GLY A 163 -15.74 6.51 13.61
CA GLY A 163 -16.92 7.24 14.06
C GLY A 163 -18.14 7.07 13.15
N ASP A 164 -18.13 6.06 12.28
CA ASP A 164 -19.14 5.82 11.24
C ASP A 164 -20.09 4.64 11.57
N LEU A 165 -20.16 4.19 12.83
CA LEU A 165 -20.93 3.00 13.21
C LEU A 165 -22.44 3.12 12.88
N ASP A 166 -23.03 4.29 13.10
CA ASP A 166 -24.44 4.52 12.77
C ASP A 166 -24.72 4.37 11.27
N ARG A 167 -23.77 4.79 10.42
CA ARG A 167 -23.84 4.63 8.97
C ARG A 167 -23.82 3.15 8.57
N LEU A 168 -22.97 2.34 9.22
CA LEU A 168 -22.96 0.89 9.02
C LEU A 168 -24.31 0.28 9.38
N ILE A 169 -24.85 0.59 10.56
CA ILE A 169 -26.14 0.06 11.02
C ILE A 169 -27.26 0.44 10.06
N ALA A 170 -27.28 1.68 9.57
CA ALA A 170 -28.27 2.14 8.60
C ALA A 170 -28.17 1.36 7.28
N SER A 171 -26.96 1.11 6.77
CA SER A 171 -26.74 0.31 5.56
C SER A 171 -27.29 -1.11 5.72
N LEU A 172 -26.93 -1.79 6.81
CA LEU A 172 -27.35 -3.17 7.06
C LEU A 172 -28.88 -3.32 7.18
N ARG A 173 -29.55 -2.35 7.81
CA ARG A 173 -31.03 -2.33 7.89
C ARG A 173 -31.69 -2.17 6.51
N LYS A 174 -31.11 -1.33 5.65
CA LYS A 174 -31.60 -1.13 4.28
C LYS A 174 -31.46 -2.40 3.46
N ASP A 175 -30.32 -3.07 3.55
CA ASP A 175 -30.05 -4.30 2.79
C ASP A 175 -31.04 -5.41 3.17
N VAL A 176 -31.30 -5.60 4.48
CA VAL A 176 -32.32 -6.53 4.97
C VAL A 176 -33.71 -6.20 4.41
N SER A 177 -34.05 -4.91 4.34
CA SER A 177 -35.35 -4.44 3.85
C SER A 177 -35.51 -4.55 2.33
N SER A 178 -34.40 -4.65 1.59
CA SER A 178 -34.37 -4.81 0.12
C SER A 178 -34.32 -6.25 -0.36
N ARG A 179 -34.16 -7.23 0.55
CA ARG A 179 -34.23 -8.65 0.20
C ARG A 179 -35.70 -9.06 -0.01
N PRO A 180 -36.02 -9.72 -1.14
CA PRO A 180 -37.38 -10.16 -1.45
C PRO A 180 -37.88 -11.27 -0.52
#